data_AF-A0ABD1RUX6-F1
#
_entry.id   AF-A0ABD1RUX6-F1
#
_cell.length_a   1.000
_cell.length_b   1.000
_cell.length_c   1.000
_cell.angle_alpha   90.00
_cell.angle_beta   90.00
_cell.angle_gamma   90.00
#
_symmetry.space_group_name_H-M   'P 1'
#
loop_
_entity.id
_entity.type
_entity.pdbx_description
1 polymer ?
#
loop_
_entity_poly.entity_id
_entity_poly.type
_entity_poly.pdbx_seq_one_letter_code
_entity_poly.pdbx_strand_id
1 'polypeptide(L)'
;MSSHWLPHILLQESPPSLGVWSLQRKLASHEFSAKSLREFVVKILEDEVENRLLPVLENAAENNIILDMQEILKRFAFDTICEVSLGTNPSCLNLSRPVPPLVEAFDWASKFSAMRGVEPVSAVWKCKRALNLGSEKKLKESVNFIHRSVNDIIQAKKRKLEKGGGNDLLSRFLGAGLDDEMVRDMVISFLMAGRDTTSAALTWFFWLLSGHPDIEKHVVDEAFSLSNGEKSLNFDDLTEMKYIKACLCESMRLYPPVVWDSKHAAKDDILPDGTPVYKGNRVTYFQYGMGRMEELWGKDRFEFRPDRWFDKTCV
;
A
#
# COMPACT_ATOMS: atom_id res chain seq x y z
N MET A 1 -16.49 12.46 5.82
CA MET A 1 -17.29 11.73 4.81
C MET A 1 -17.45 10.31 5.33
N SER A 2 -18.65 9.71 5.33
CA SER A 2 -18.77 8.29 5.69
C SER A 2 -18.40 7.40 4.50
N SER A 3 -17.43 6.53 4.73
CA SER A 3 -16.67 5.80 3.72
C SER A 3 -17.22 4.39 3.49
N HIS A 4 -18.54 4.20 3.47
CA HIS A 4 -19.22 2.89 3.36
C HIS A 4 -19.04 2.12 2.01
N TRP A 5 -17.88 2.23 1.33
CA TRP A 5 -17.36 1.28 0.34
C TRP A 5 -15.83 1.06 0.55
N LEU A 6 -15.35 1.35 1.76
CA LEU A 6 -14.10 0.91 2.38
C LEU A 6 -14.49 0.20 3.69
N PRO A 7 -13.85 -0.92 4.07
CA PRO A 7 -14.28 -1.70 5.24
C PRO A 7 -14.18 -0.96 6.58
N HIS A 8 -15.06 -1.32 7.52
CA HIS A 8 -15.01 -0.90 8.93
C HIS A 8 -13.92 -1.69 9.69
N ILE A 9 -12.67 -1.42 9.31
CA ILE A 9 -11.46 -2.18 9.66
C ILE A 9 -10.28 -1.21 9.82
N LEU A 10 -9.28 -1.59 10.63
CA LEU A 10 -7.92 -1.03 10.83
C LEU A 10 -7.63 0.46 10.51
N LEU A 11 -7.92 0.90 9.29
CA LEU A 11 -7.72 2.25 8.74
C LEU A 11 -8.87 3.24 9.03
N GLN A 12 -10.08 2.78 9.40
CA GLN A 12 -11.29 3.63 9.43
C GLN A 12 -12.19 3.52 10.67
N GLU A 13 -11.83 2.69 11.64
CA GLU A 13 -12.64 2.47 12.84
C GLU A 13 -12.61 3.69 13.80
N SER A 14 -13.67 3.81 14.62
CA SER A 14 -13.82 4.86 15.64
C SER A 14 -14.15 4.23 17.00
N PRO A 15 -14.00 4.93 18.14
CA PRO A 15 -13.75 4.29 19.44
C PRO A 15 -14.68 3.17 19.96
N PRO A 16 -15.99 3.07 19.63
CA PRO A 16 -16.85 2.01 20.19
C PRO A 16 -16.44 0.57 19.85
N SER A 17 -15.64 0.36 18.80
CA SER A 17 -15.28 -0.98 18.28
C SER A 17 -13.91 -1.51 18.74
N LEU A 18 -13.29 -0.90 19.77
CA LEU A 18 -11.92 -1.18 20.25
C LEU A 18 -11.52 -2.68 20.29
N GLY A 19 -12.42 -3.59 20.68
CA GLY A 19 -12.16 -5.03 20.67
C GLY A 19 -11.96 -5.64 19.27
N VAL A 20 -12.72 -5.20 18.27
CA VAL A 20 -12.64 -5.65 16.87
C VAL A 20 -11.33 -5.16 16.25
N TRP A 21 -11.05 -3.86 16.33
CA TRP A 21 -9.78 -3.28 15.88
C TRP A 21 -8.57 -3.93 16.57
N SER A 22 -8.64 -4.16 17.89
CA SER A 22 -7.55 -4.80 18.64
C SER A 22 -7.32 -6.25 18.21
N LEU A 23 -8.39 -7.01 17.92
CA LEU A 23 -8.29 -8.38 17.42
C LEU A 23 -7.69 -8.41 16.01
N GLN A 24 -8.18 -7.57 15.10
CA GLN A 24 -7.62 -7.38 13.75
C GLN A 24 -6.13 -7.03 13.80
N ARG A 25 -5.76 -6.04 14.63
CA ARG A 25 -4.38 -5.56 14.77
C ARG A 25 -3.47 -6.63 15.36
N LYS A 26 -3.94 -7.38 16.36
CA LYS A 26 -3.19 -8.50 16.96
C LYS A 26 -2.91 -9.58 15.92
N LEU A 27 -3.93 -10.07 15.21
CA LEU A 27 -3.78 -11.11 14.19
C LEU A 27 -2.84 -10.66 13.05
N ALA A 28 -3.03 -9.44 12.54
CA ALA A 28 -2.18 -8.88 11.49
C ALA A 28 -0.72 -8.68 11.93
N SER A 29 -0.47 -8.30 13.20
CA SER A 29 0.88 -7.99 13.68
C SER A 29 1.86 -9.17 13.65
N HIS A 30 1.37 -10.41 13.61
CA HIS A 30 2.21 -11.59 13.43
C HIS A 30 2.84 -11.68 12.03
N GLU A 31 2.12 -11.27 10.99
CA GLU A 31 2.57 -11.37 9.60
C GLU A 31 3.63 -10.32 9.23
N PHE A 32 3.54 -9.15 9.86
CA PHE A 32 4.54 -8.07 9.75
C PHE A 32 5.59 -8.13 10.87
N SER A 33 5.75 -9.30 11.51
CA SER A 33 6.86 -9.53 12.45
C SER A 33 8.18 -9.75 11.71
N ALA A 34 9.31 -9.37 12.31
CA ALA A 34 10.63 -9.55 11.70
C ALA A 34 10.94 -11.02 11.32
N LYS A 35 10.36 -11.99 12.05
CA LYS A 35 10.44 -13.41 11.70
C LYS A 35 9.71 -13.72 10.39
N SER A 36 8.44 -13.29 10.27
CA SER A 36 7.62 -13.49 9.07
C SER A 36 8.21 -12.77 7.85
N LEU A 37 8.71 -11.54 8.04
CA LEU A 37 9.38 -10.79 6.98
C LEU A 37 10.61 -11.57 6.44
N ARG A 38 11.46 -12.08 7.34
CA ARG A 38 12.67 -12.86 7.00
C ARG A 38 12.37 -14.22 6.37
N GLU A 39 11.43 -14.99 6.94
CA GLU A 39 11.20 -16.39 6.54
C GLU A 39 10.25 -16.54 5.34
N PHE A 40 9.48 -15.51 4.99
CA PHE A 40 8.42 -15.60 3.99
C PHE A 40 8.40 -14.42 3.02
N VAL A 41 8.36 -13.17 3.51
CA VAL A 41 8.14 -12.00 2.64
C VAL A 41 9.34 -11.68 1.76
N VAL A 42 10.58 -11.76 2.27
CA VAL A 42 11.79 -11.58 1.45
C VAL A 42 11.81 -12.60 0.30
N LYS A 43 11.52 -13.88 0.57
CA LYS A 43 11.51 -14.92 -0.46
C LYS A 43 10.44 -14.70 -1.55
N ILE A 44 9.29 -14.14 -1.19
CA ILE A 44 8.26 -13.76 -2.19
C ILE A 44 8.74 -12.59 -3.04
N LEU A 45 9.44 -11.62 -2.44
CA LEU A 45 10.05 -10.50 -3.17
C LEU A 45 11.16 -10.98 -4.11
N GLU A 46 12.02 -11.92 -3.67
CA GLU A 46 13.04 -12.56 -4.50
C GLU A 46 12.40 -13.25 -5.72
N ASP A 47 11.41 -14.15 -5.53
CA ASP A 47 10.74 -14.86 -6.64
C ASP A 47 10.03 -13.89 -7.60
N GLU A 48 9.32 -12.90 -7.08
CA GLU A 48 8.57 -11.94 -7.89
C GLU A 48 9.48 -10.99 -8.68
N VAL A 49 10.65 -10.65 -8.12
CA VAL A 49 11.66 -9.83 -8.82
C VAL A 49 12.40 -10.65 -9.87
N GLU A 50 12.98 -11.80 -9.49
CA GLU A 50 13.81 -12.63 -10.38
C GLU A 50 13.00 -13.29 -11.49
N ASN A 51 11.84 -13.89 -11.17
CA ASN A 51 11.08 -14.69 -12.14
C ASN A 51 9.99 -13.90 -12.88
N ARG A 52 9.75 -12.62 -12.56
CA ARG A 52 8.76 -11.78 -13.26
C ARG A 52 9.21 -10.35 -13.56
N LEU A 53 9.63 -9.56 -12.57
CA LEU A 53 9.91 -8.13 -12.79
C LEU A 53 11.14 -7.91 -13.68
N LEU A 54 12.26 -8.57 -13.38
CA LEU A 54 13.48 -8.44 -14.18
C LEU A 54 13.26 -8.92 -15.63
N PRO A 55 12.70 -10.11 -15.92
CA PRO A 55 12.39 -10.53 -17.30
C PRO A 55 11.50 -9.55 -18.09
N VAL A 56 10.59 -8.84 -17.44
CA VAL A 56 9.76 -7.80 -18.09
C VAL A 56 10.58 -6.56 -18.45
N LEU A 57 11.49 -6.13 -17.57
CA LEU A 57 12.37 -4.98 -17.79
C LEU A 57 13.48 -5.30 -18.81
N GLU A 58 14.08 -6.48 -18.75
CA GLU A 58 15.11 -6.98 -19.67
C GLU A 58 14.57 -7.07 -21.10
N ASN A 59 13.45 -7.79 -21.29
CA ASN A 59 12.79 -7.89 -22.60
C ASN A 59 12.42 -6.50 -23.16
N ALA A 60 12.01 -5.56 -22.30
CA ALA A 60 11.72 -4.19 -22.73
C ALA A 60 12.96 -3.41 -23.13
N ALA A 61 14.08 -3.56 -22.41
CA ALA A 61 15.36 -2.95 -22.76
C ALA A 61 15.92 -3.50 -24.09
N GLU A 62 15.93 -4.82 -24.27
CA GLU A 62 16.39 -5.48 -25.51
C GLU A 62 15.57 -5.04 -26.72
N ASN A 63 14.25 -4.99 -26.59
CA ASN A 63 13.33 -4.69 -27.69
C ASN A 63 12.95 -3.20 -27.80
N ASN A 64 13.58 -2.32 -27.00
CA ASN A 64 13.32 -0.87 -26.95
C ASN A 64 11.82 -0.53 -26.72
N ILE A 65 11.15 -1.29 -25.86
CA ILE A 65 9.73 -1.12 -25.52
C ILE A 65 9.58 -0.08 -24.41
N ILE A 66 8.78 0.96 -24.66
CA ILE A 66 8.43 1.94 -23.63
C ILE A 66 7.42 1.32 -22.66
N LEU A 67 7.79 1.22 -21.38
CA LEU A 67 6.91 0.75 -20.29
C LEU A 67 6.35 1.92 -19.48
N ASP A 68 5.08 1.83 -19.11
CA ASP A 68 4.52 2.64 -18.01
C ASP A 68 4.93 2.02 -16.67
N MET A 69 5.97 2.56 -16.05
CA MET A 69 6.48 2.08 -14.77
C MET A 69 5.44 2.17 -13.65
N GLN A 70 4.45 3.07 -13.71
CA GLN A 70 3.39 3.11 -12.70
C GLN A 70 2.51 1.85 -12.79
N GLU A 71 2.13 1.44 -14.00
CA GLU A 71 1.35 0.22 -14.24
C GLU A 71 2.15 -1.05 -13.89
N ILE A 72 3.44 -1.12 -14.27
CA ILE A 72 4.32 -2.25 -13.94
C ILE A 72 4.49 -2.41 -12.42
N LEU A 73 4.83 -1.33 -11.71
CA LEU A 73 5.02 -1.36 -10.24
C LEU A 73 3.69 -1.63 -9.49
N LYS A 74 2.55 -1.31 -10.09
CA LYS A 74 1.20 -1.58 -9.56
C LYS A 74 0.74 -3.02 -9.79
N ARG A 75 1.24 -3.69 -10.83
CA ARG A 75 1.11 -5.14 -11.02
C ARG A 75 1.98 -5.89 -10.01
N PHE A 76 3.27 -5.56 -9.97
CA PHE A 76 4.23 -6.09 -8.98
C PHE A 76 3.68 -5.99 -7.55
N ALA A 77 3.30 -4.79 -7.10
CA ALA A 77 2.77 -4.59 -5.76
C ALA A 77 1.43 -5.34 -5.49
N PHE A 78 0.64 -5.65 -6.52
CA PHE A 78 -0.55 -6.49 -6.38
C PHE A 78 -0.22 -7.98 -6.30
N ASP A 79 0.70 -8.46 -7.13
CA ASP A 79 1.15 -9.85 -7.13
C ASP A 79 1.80 -10.19 -5.78
N THR A 80 2.74 -9.35 -5.30
CA THR A 80 3.36 -9.48 -3.97
C THR A 80 2.34 -9.49 -2.83
N ILE A 81 1.40 -8.52 -2.78
CA ILE A 81 0.45 -8.47 -1.65
C ILE A 81 -0.56 -9.62 -1.70
N CYS A 82 -0.95 -10.11 -2.88
CA CYS A 82 -1.77 -11.31 -3.00
C CYS A 82 -1.03 -12.55 -2.51
N GLU A 83 0.25 -12.71 -2.83
CA GLU A 83 1.02 -13.87 -2.37
C GLU A 83 1.29 -13.82 -0.87
N VAL A 84 1.70 -12.66 -0.32
CA VAL A 84 1.91 -12.49 1.13
C VAL A 84 0.60 -12.66 1.92
N SER A 85 -0.52 -12.08 1.46
CA SER A 85 -1.77 -12.11 2.25
C SER A 85 -2.66 -13.33 2.02
N LEU A 86 -2.56 -14.00 0.85
CA LEU A 86 -3.46 -15.10 0.44
C LEU A 86 -2.72 -16.41 0.14
N GLY A 87 -1.39 -16.39 0.01
CA GLY A 87 -0.60 -17.52 -0.49
C GLY A 87 -0.97 -17.91 -1.93
N THR A 88 -1.28 -16.92 -2.78
CA THR A 88 -1.62 -17.11 -4.20
C THR A 88 -1.16 -15.92 -5.06
N ASN A 89 -0.27 -16.18 -6.01
CA ASN A 89 0.17 -15.22 -7.02
C ASN A 89 -0.83 -15.15 -8.20
N PRO A 90 -1.40 -13.98 -8.56
CA PRO A 90 -2.25 -13.81 -9.75
C PRO A 90 -1.46 -13.60 -11.06
N SER A 91 -0.15 -13.34 -10.98
CA SER A 91 0.78 -13.18 -12.12
C SER A 91 0.40 -12.07 -13.09
N CYS A 92 0.02 -10.90 -12.57
CA CYS A 92 -0.35 -9.70 -13.31
C CYS A 92 0.81 -9.10 -14.10
N LEU A 93 2.06 -9.31 -13.68
CA LEU A 93 3.26 -8.97 -14.45
C LEU A 93 3.40 -9.74 -15.78
N ASN A 94 2.62 -10.81 -16.02
CA ASN A 94 2.58 -11.47 -17.33
C ASN A 94 1.85 -10.58 -18.37
N LEU A 95 2.60 -9.69 -19.04
CA LEU A 95 2.04 -8.69 -19.97
C LEU A 95 1.35 -9.31 -21.20
N SER A 96 1.62 -10.56 -21.52
CA SER A 96 0.94 -11.33 -22.58
C SER A 96 -0.49 -11.75 -22.19
N ARG A 97 -0.95 -11.42 -20.98
CA ARG A 97 -2.32 -11.66 -20.50
C ARG A 97 -3.02 -10.32 -20.21
N PRO A 98 -4.36 -10.26 -20.39
CA PRO A 98 -5.14 -9.10 -19.94
C PRO A 98 -5.04 -8.93 -18.42
N VAL A 99 -5.18 -7.68 -17.95
CA VAL A 99 -5.28 -7.36 -16.53
C VAL A 99 -6.38 -8.22 -15.89
N PRO A 100 -6.12 -8.93 -14.77
CA PRO A 100 -7.16 -9.73 -14.12
C PRO A 100 -8.34 -8.84 -13.69
N PRO A 101 -9.61 -9.21 -13.96
CA PRO A 101 -10.76 -8.34 -13.69
C PRO A 101 -10.92 -7.85 -12.24
N LEU A 102 -10.31 -8.55 -11.27
CA LEU A 102 -10.23 -8.11 -9.88
C LEU A 102 -9.40 -6.82 -9.71
N VAL A 103 -8.30 -6.69 -10.47
CA VAL A 103 -7.41 -5.52 -10.49
C VAL A 103 -8.12 -4.31 -11.08
N GLU A 104 -8.83 -4.49 -12.20
CA GLU A 104 -9.70 -3.43 -12.75
C GLU A 104 -10.82 -3.05 -11.78
N ALA A 105 -11.45 -4.04 -11.12
CA ALA A 105 -12.52 -3.77 -10.16
C ALA A 105 -12.03 -2.93 -8.96
N PHE A 106 -10.82 -3.21 -8.44
CA PHE A 106 -10.17 -2.35 -7.44
C PHE A 106 -9.93 -0.93 -7.96
N ASP A 107 -9.47 -0.78 -9.20
CA ASP A 107 -9.21 0.55 -9.78
C ASP A 107 -10.47 1.38 -9.98
N TRP A 108 -11.56 0.77 -10.45
CA TRP A 108 -12.86 1.42 -10.49
C TRP A 108 -13.40 1.72 -9.08
N ALA A 109 -13.19 0.83 -8.11
CA ALA A 109 -13.63 1.02 -6.73
C ALA A 109 -12.90 2.20 -6.04
N SER A 110 -11.57 2.26 -6.13
CA SER A 110 -10.75 3.37 -5.64
C SER A 110 -11.11 4.68 -6.35
N LYS A 111 -11.18 4.68 -7.69
CA LYS A 111 -11.48 5.88 -8.50
C LYS A 111 -12.84 6.48 -8.17
N PHE A 112 -13.92 5.68 -8.19
CA PHE A 112 -15.24 6.22 -7.90
C PHE A 112 -15.45 6.56 -6.42
N SER A 113 -14.74 5.90 -5.50
CA SER A 113 -14.74 6.29 -4.08
C SER A 113 -14.04 7.63 -3.86
N ALA A 114 -12.90 7.86 -4.52
CA ALA A 114 -12.21 9.15 -4.52
C ALA A 114 -13.06 10.27 -5.15
N MET A 115 -13.85 9.97 -6.19
CA MET A 115 -14.77 10.95 -6.80
C MET A 115 -15.82 11.50 -5.81
N ARG A 116 -16.23 10.75 -4.77
CA ARG A 116 -17.09 11.29 -3.69
C ARG A 116 -16.39 12.37 -2.85
N GLY A 117 -15.06 12.39 -2.86
CA GLY A 117 -14.22 13.36 -2.15
C GLY A 117 -14.17 14.73 -2.83
N VAL A 118 -14.31 14.77 -4.15
CA VAL A 118 -14.25 16.02 -4.96
C VAL A 118 -15.61 16.54 -5.41
N GLU A 119 -16.69 15.75 -5.26
CA GLU A 119 -18.05 16.19 -5.58
C GLU A 119 -18.51 17.27 -4.56
N PRO A 120 -18.76 18.53 -5.00
CA PRO A 120 -18.88 19.68 -4.08
C PRO A 120 -20.13 19.64 -3.19
N VAL A 121 -21.14 18.85 -3.56
CA VAL A 121 -22.39 18.72 -2.80
C VAL A 121 -22.67 17.24 -2.55
N SER A 122 -22.62 16.81 -1.28
CA SER A 122 -22.78 15.38 -0.94
C SER A 122 -24.15 14.78 -1.35
N ALA A 123 -25.16 15.61 -1.59
CA ALA A 123 -26.43 15.18 -2.15
C ALA A 123 -26.29 14.59 -3.55
N VAL A 124 -25.38 15.09 -4.39
CA VAL A 124 -25.23 14.65 -5.79
C VAL A 124 -24.82 13.18 -5.87
N TRP A 125 -23.78 12.75 -5.14
CA TRP A 125 -23.42 11.33 -5.11
C TRP A 125 -24.44 10.47 -4.35
N LYS A 126 -25.13 11.00 -3.33
CA LYS A 126 -26.25 10.29 -2.67
C LYS A 126 -27.41 10.02 -3.64
N CYS A 127 -27.77 10.99 -4.48
CA CYS A 127 -28.78 10.83 -5.53
C CYS A 127 -28.33 9.85 -6.62
N LYS A 128 -27.07 9.96 -7.11
CA LYS A 128 -26.48 8.97 -8.03
C LYS A 128 -26.55 7.55 -7.46
N ARG A 129 -26.33 7.38 -6.15
CA ARG A 129 -26.44 6.10 -5.44
C ARG A 129 -27.89 5.61 -5.32
N ALA A 130 -28.80 6.47 -4.86
CA ALA A 130 -30.22 6.12 -4.66
C ALA A 130 -30.91 5.72 -5.97
N LEU A 131 -30.58 6.40 -7.07
CA LEU A 131 -31.08 6.07 -8.42
C LEU A 131 -30.29 4.93 -9.09
N ASN A 132 -29.19 4.47 -8.49
CA ASN A 132 -28.27 3.46 -9.06
C ASN A 132 -27.79 3.85 -10.47
N LEU A 133 -27.23 5.06 -10.61
CA LEU A 133 -26.77 5.66 -11.87
C LEU A 133 -25.27 6.03 -11.85
N GLY A 134 -24.68 6.09 -13.05
CA GLY A 134 -23.34 6.66 -13.28
C GLY A 134 -22.22 6.02 -12.46
N SER A 135 -21.43 6.86 -11.80
CA SER A 135 -20.29 6.45 -10.97
C SER A 135 -20.69 5.55 -9.80
N GLU A 136 -21.81 5.82 -9.12
CA GLU A 136 -22.25 5.00 -7.99
C GLU A 136 -22.78 3.63 -8.43
N LYS A 137 -23.39 3.53 -9.63
CA LYS A 137 -23.73 2.22 -10.23
C LYS A 137 -22.46 1.40 -10.46
N LYS A 138 -21.49 1.95 -11.20
CA LYS A 138 -20.23 1.25 -11.50
C LYS A 138 -19.49 0.87 -10.21
N LEU A 139 -19.44 1.78 -9.23
CA LEU A 139 -18.84 1.50 -7.92
C LEU A 139 -19.52 0.35 -7.18
N LYS A 140 -20.86 0.28 -7.19
CA LYS A 140 -21.60 -0.86 -6.63
C LYS A 140 -21.29 -2.16 -7.39
N GLU A 141 -21.19 -2.11 -8.72
CA GLU A 141 -20.85 -3.27 -9.55
C GLU A 141 -19.42 -3.76 -9.29
N SER A 142 -18.45 -2.85 -9.12
CA SER A 142 -17.05 -3.15 -8.76
C SER A 142 -16.90 -3.71 -7.35
N VAL A 143 -17.55 -3.13 -6.33
CA VAL A 143 -17.47 -3.57 -4.90
C VAL A 143 -18.11 -4.99 -4.97
N ASN A 144 -19.28 -5.18 -5.61
CA ASN A 144 -19.92 -6.49 -5.76
C ASN A 144 -19.10 -7.53 -6.56
N PHE A 145 -18.15 -7.10 -7.41
CA PHE A 145 -17.22 -8.02 -8.07
C PHE A 145 -16.11 -8.46 -7.10
N ILE A 146 -15.45 -7.49 -6.45
CA ILE A 146 -14.40 -7.73 -5.45
C ILE A 146 -14.91 -8.68 -4.35
N HIS A 147 -16.11 -8.44 -3.80
CA HIS A 147 -16.70 -9.28 -2.76
C HIS A 147 -16.88 -10.74 -3.20
N ARG A 148 -17.25 -11.00 -4.46
CA ARG A 148 -17.38 -12.36 -4.98
C ARG A 148 -16.02 -13.02 -5.16
N SER A 149 -15.09 -12.37 -5.86
CA SER A 149 -13.75 -12.93 -6.09
C SER A 149 -12.98 -13.18 -4.79
N VAL A 150 -13.08 -12.30 -3.79
CA VAL A 150 -12.45 -12.52 -2.47
C VAL A 150 -13.13 -13.67 -1.73
N ASN A 151 -14.46 -13.78 -1.77
CA ASN A 151 -15.17 -14.95 -1.20
C ASN A 151 -14.76 -16.26 -1.89
N ASP A 152 -14.63 -16.28 -3.22
CA ASP A 152 -14.20 -17.46 -3.98
C ASP A 152 -12.78 -17.90 -3.57
N ILE A 153 -11.86 -16.95 -3.37
CA ILE A 153 -10.51 -17.21 -2.84
C ILE A 153 -10.57 -17.76 -1.41
N ILE A 154 -11.39 -17.18 -0.53
CA ILE A 154 -11.57 -17.65 0.86
C ILE A 154 -12.09 -19.09 0.90
N GLN A 155 -13.11 -19.42 0.09
CA GLN A 155 -13.67 -20.76 0.02
C GLN A 155 -12.69 -21.76 -0.60
N ALA A 156 -11.90 -21.35 -1.59
CA ALA A 156 -10.80 -22.17 -2.12
C ALA A 156 -9.68 -22.39 -1.06
N LYS A 157 -9.40 -21.41 -0.20
CA LYS A 157 -8.43 -21.52 0.89
C LYS A 157 -8.89 -22.46 2.00
N LYS A 158 -10.14 -22.36 2.44
CA LYS A 158 -10.75 -23.30 3.42
C LYS A 158 -10.54 -24.76 2.99
N ARG A 159 -10.83 -25.09 1.73
CA ARG A 159 -10.65 -26.44 1.13
C ARG A 159 -9.19 -26.89 0.99
N LYS A 160 -8.21 -25.99 1.10
CA LYS A 160 -6.77 -26.31 1.20
C LYS A 160 -6.34 -26.53 2.66
N LEU A 161 -6.87 -25.74 3.59
CA LEU A 161 -6.59 -25.86 5.03
C LEU A 161 -7.12 -27.17 5.62
N GLU A 162 -8.28 -27.64 5.16
CA GLU A 162 -8.81 -29.00 5.44
C GLU A 162 -7.83 -30.13 5.08
N LYS A 163 -6.84 -29.86 4.22
CA LYS A 163 -5.80 -30.79 3.78
C LYS A 163 -4.43 -30.52 4.42
N GLY A 164 -4.38 -29.69 5.46
CA GLY A 164 -3.18 -29.42 6.27
C GLY A 164 -2.19 -28.41 5.69
N GLY A 165 -2.62 -27.52 4.77
CA GLY A 165 -1.71 -26.56 4.11
C GLY A 165 -2.14 -25.09 4.21
N GLY A 166 -1.24 -24.24 4.74
CA GLY A 166 -1.36 -22.78 4.78
C GLY A 166 -0.67 -22.18 6.01
N ASN A 167 0.12 -21.11 5.83
CA ASN A 167 0.83 -20.42 6.94
C ASN A 167 0.84 -18.87 6.80
N ASP A 168 0.18 -18.39 5.75
CA ASP A 168 -0.09 -16.99 5.36
C ASP A 168 -1.19 -16.32 6.19
N LEU A 169 -1.29 -15.00 6.07
CA LEU A 169 -2.27 -14.14 6.75
C LEU A 169 -3.72 -14.64 6.69
N LEU A 170 -4.24 -15.00 5.51
CA LEU A 170 -5.59 -15.52 5.36
C LEU A 170 -5.78 -16.85 6.11
N SER A 171 -4.79 -17.73 6.09
CA SER A 171 -4.79 -18.95 6.89
C SER A 171 -4.88 -18.67 8.40
N ARG A 172 -4.21 -17.61 8.89
CA ARG A 172 -4.32 -17.17 10.30
C ARG A 172 -5.72 -16.62 10.63
N PHE A 173 -6.31 -15.82 9.75
CA PHE A 173 -7.66 -15.25 9.97
C PHE A 173 -8.73 -16.34 10.01
N LEU A 174 -8.63 -17.34 9.14
CA LEU A 174 -9.52 -18.51 9.15
C LEU A 174 -9.30 -19.39 10.39
N GLY A 175 -8.06 -19.63 10.79
CA GLY A 175 -7.72 -20.36 12.02
C GLY A 175 -8.15 -19.65 13.31
N ALA A 176 -8.37 -18.33 13.27
CA ALA A 176 -8.85 -17.54 14.40
C ALA A 176 -10.38 -17.59 14.61
N GLY A 177 -11.14 -18.27 13.74
CA GLY A 177 -12.60 -18.40 13.86
C GLY A 177 -13.36 -17.09 13.62
N LEU A 178 -12.80 -16.17 12.83
CA LEU A 178 -13.48 -14.94 12.41
C LEU A 178 -14.63 -15.26 11.43
N ASP A 179 -15.64 -14.40 11.42
CA ASP A 179 -16.74 -14.46 10.46
C ASP A 179 -16.28 -14.22 9.01
N ASP A 180 -16.91 -14.87 8.03
CA ASP A 180 -16.52 -14.81 6.62
C ASP A 180 -16.61 -13.40 6.02
N GLU A 181 -17.55 -12.56 6.47
CA GLU A 181 -17.60 -11.15 6.05
C GLU A 181 -16.42 -10.36 6.63
N MET A 182 -16.06 -10.61 7.89
CA MET A 182 -14.90 -9.99 8.53
C MET A 182 -13.58 -10.41 7.86
N VAL A 183 -13.43 -11.70 7.49
CA VAL A 183 -12.25 -12.20 6.77
C VAL A 183 -12.16 -11.59 5.36
N ARG A 184 -13.27 -11.54 4.62
CA ARG A 184 -13.38 -10.89 3.30
C ARG A 184 -12.95 -9.43 3.38
N ASP A 185 -13.54 -8.69 4.31
CA ASP A 185 -13.29 -7.27 4.48
C ASP A 185 -11.84 -7.00 4.91
N MET A 186 -11.23 -7.86 5.77
CA MET A 186 -9.82 -7.78 6.12
C MET A 186 -8.94 -7.97 4.88
N VAL A 187 -9.18 -9.02 4.08
CA VAL A 187 -8.45 -9.27 2.83
C VAL A 187 -8.54 -8.06 1.88
N ILE A 188 -9.73 -7.51 1.67
CA ILE A 188 -9.94 -6.30 0.85
C ILE A 188 -9.07 -5.14 1.36
N SER A 189 -9.05 -4.91 2.67
CA SER A 189 -8.23 -3.86 3.29
C SER A 189 -6.72 -4.08 3.10
N PHE A 190 -6.22 -5.32 3.13
CA PHE A 190 -4.81 -5.61 2.91
C PHE A 190 -4.40 -5.46 1.45
N LEU A 191 -5.19 -5.99 0.51
CA LEU A 191 -4.93 -5.88 -0.92
C LEU A 191 -4.88 -4.42 -1.37
N MET A 192 -5.86 -3.60 -0.96
CA MET A 192 -5.89 -2.17 -1.30
C MET A 192 -4.71 -1.41 -0.68
N ALA A 193 -4.44 -1.61 0.61
CA ALA A 193 -3.37 -0.89 1.31
C ALA A 193 -1.99 -1.25 0.75
N GLY A 194 -1.69 -2.54 0.58
CA GLY A 194 -0.37 -2.98 0.10
C GLY A 194 -0.08 -2.62 -1.36
N ARG A 195 -1.09 -2.69 -2.24
CA ARG A 195 -0.94 -2.38 -3.67
C ARG A 195 -0.76 -0.88 -3.93
N ASP A 196 -1.78 -0.10 -3.57
CA ASP A 196 -1.92 1.27 -4.08
C ASP A 196 -0.88 2.22 -3.44
N THR A 197 -0.45 1.99 -2.18
CA THR A 197 0.59 2.84 -1.55
C THR A 197 2.01 2.47 -1.96
N THR A 198 2.32 1.18 -2.06
CA THR A 198 3.68 0.70 -2.40
C THR A 198 4.04 1.03 -3.84
N SER A 199 3.11 0.82 -4.77
CA SER A 199 3.31 1.18 -6.18
C SER A 199 3.52 2.68 -6.37
N ALA A 200 2.77 3.53 -5.65
CA ALA A 200 2.99 4.98 -5.67
C ALA A 200 4.37 5.38 -5.10
N ALA A 201 4.80 4.77 -3.99
CA ALA A 201 6.13 5.03 -3.40
C ALA A 201 7.26 4.67 -4.36
N LEU A 202 7.20 3.48 -4.97
CA LEU A 202 8.21 3.02 -5.93
C LEU A 202 8.20 3.87 -7.20
N THR A 203 7.03 4.27 -7.71
CA THR A 203 6.91 5.14 -8.89
C THR A 203 7.65 6.46 -8.67
N TRP A 204 7.40 7.13 -7.53
CA TRP A 204 8.08 8.39 -7.21
C TRP A 204 9.57 8.22 -6.89
N PHE A 205 9.96 7.09 -6.29
CA PHE A 205 11.37 6.75 -6.05
C PHE A 205 12.16 6.62 -7.37
N PHE A 206 11.70 5.78 -8.31
CA PHE A 206 12.37 5.63 -9.60
C PHE A 206 12.30 6.90 -10.47
N TRP A 207 11.20 7.66 -10.40
CA TRP A 207 11.08 8.97 -11.06
C TRP A 207 12.07 10.00 -10.51
N LEU A 208 12.38 9.94 -9.21
CA LEU A 208 13.40 10.81 -8.60
C LEU A 208 14.82 10.37 -8.96
N LEU A 209 15.12 9.06 -8.95
CA LEU A 209 16.45 8.57 -9.33
C LEU A 209 16.80 8.91 -10.78
N SER A 210 15.89 8.73 -11.74
CA SER A 210 16.14 9.07 -13.15
C SER A 210 16.35 10.56 -13.43
N GLY A 211 16.03 11.43 -12.46
CA GLY A 211 16.36 12.86 -12.47
C GLY A 211 17.68 13.22 -11.77
N HIS A 212 18.33 12.28 -11.07
CA HIS A 212 19.52 12.54 -10.24
C HIS A 212 20.58 11.42 -10.40
N PRO A 213 21.32 11.36 -11.53
CA PRO A 213 22.24 10.26 -11.84
C PRO A 213 23.35 10.02 -10.78
N ASP A 214 23.81 11.05 -10.08
CA ASP A 214 24.80 10.90 -9.00
C ASP A 214 24.21 10.13 -7.80
N ILE A 215 22.92 10.33 -7.50
CA ILE A 215 22.20 9.62 -6.43
C ILE A 215 21.85 8.20 -6.88
N GLU A 216 21.43 8.02 -8.13
CA GLU A 216 21.23 6.71 -8.76
C GLU A 216 22.51 5.87 -8.66
N LYS A 217 23.66 6.45 -9.02
CA LYS A 217 24.95 5.77 -8.90
C LYS A 217 25.25 5.33 -7.46
N HIS A 218 25.07 6.20 -6.46
CA HIS A 218 25.28 5.84 -5.05
C HIS A 218 24.33 4.71 -4.58
N VAL A 219 23.09 4.67 -5.10
CA VAL A 219 22.15 3.56 -4.85
C VAL A 219 22.64 2.25 -5.47
N VAL A 220 23.16 2.28 -6.70
CA VAL A 220 23.74 1.10 -7.37
C VAL A 220 25.03 0.63 -6.66
N ASP A 221 25.91 1.56 -6.29
CA ASP A 221 27.16 1.27 -5.58
C ASP A 221 26.88 0.63 -4.19
N GLU A 222 25.86 1.08 -3.44
CA GLU A 222 25.42 0.43 -2.19
C GLU A 222 24.86 -0.98 -2.45
N ALA A 223 23.95 -1.14 -3.41
CA ALA A 223 23.33 -2.43 -3.71
C ALA A 223 24.37 -3.49 -4.17
N PHE A 224 25.30 -3.09 -5.04
CA PHE A 224 26.37 -3.97 -5.54
C PHE A 224 27.36 -4.37 -4.44
N SER A 225 27.68 -3.44 -3.54
CA SER A 225 28.56 -3.71 -2.39
C SER A 225 27.98 -4.73 -1.42
N LEU A 226 26.65 -4.73 -1.22
CA LEU A 226 25.96 -5.69 -0.35
C LEU A 226 25.77 -7.06 -1.02
N SER A 227 25.36 -7.11 -2.29
CA SER A 227 25.18 -8.37 -3.03
C SER A 227 26.49 -9.08 -3.37
N ASN A 228 27.63 -8.40 -3.22
CA ASN A 228 28.94 -8.81 -3.73
C ASN A 228 28.91 -9.12 -5.25
N GLY A 229 27.96 -8.52 -5.98
CA GLY A 229 27.74 -8.72 -7.41
C GLY A 229 27.04 -10.02 -7.83
N GLU A 230 26.89 -11.02 -6.94
CA GLU A 230 26.44 -12.37 -7.34
C GLU A 230 25.36 -13.02 -6.43
N LYS A 231 24.97 -12.40 -5.30
CA LYS A 231 23.97 -12.99 -4.37
C LYS A 231 22.64 -12.26 -4.36
N SER A 232 21.56 -13.02 -4.16
CA SER A 232 20.29 -12.46 -3.66
C SER A 232 20.49 -11.85 -2.26
N LEU A 233 19.73 -10.79 -1.98
CA LEU A 233 19.90 -9.97 -0.78
C LEU A 233 18.98 -10.47 0.33
N ASN A 234 19.60 -11.01 1.40
CA ASN A 234 18.85 -11.56 2.52
C ASN A 234 18.33 -10.44 3.45
N PHE A 235 17.44 -10.79 4.38
CA PHE A 235 16.80 -9.82 5.28
C PHE A 235 17.78 -8.93 6.05
N ASP A 236 18.95 -9.43 6.46
CA ASP A 236 19.94 -8.63 7.18
C ASP A 236 20.63 -7.60 6.26
N ASP A 237 20.89 -7.97 5.00
CA ASP A 237 21.48 -7.06 3.99
C ASP A 237 20.54 -5.86 3.76
N LEU A 238 19.22 -6.11 3.72
CA LEU A 238 18.19 -5.06 3.62
C LEU A 238 18.17 -4.11 4.84
N THR A 239 18.72 -4.49 5.99
CA THR A 239 18.86 -3.57 7.14
C THR A 239 20.08 -2.67 7.06
N GLU A 240 21.08 -3.07 6.26
CA GLU A 240 22.32 -2.31 6.03
C GLU A 240 22.23 -1.34 4.85
N MET A 241 21.20 -1.45 4.01
CA MET A 241 20.82 -0.52 2.91
C MET A 241 20.44 0.89 3.41
N LYS A 242 21.41 1.63 3.93
CA LYS A 242 21.22 2.91 4.62
C LYS A 242 20.96 4.05 3.64
N TYR A 243 21.64 4.09 2.51
CA TYR A 243 21.48 5.11 1.48
C TYR A 243 20.20 4.91 0.66
N ILE A 244 19.87 3.68 0.26
CA ILE A 244 18.59 3.33 -0.38
C ILE A 244 17.42 3.69 0.53
N LYS A 245 17.52 3.39 1.83
CA LYS A 245 16.52 3.79 2.83
C LYS A 245 16.39 5.31 2.96
N ALA A 246 17.51 6.05 2.99
CA ALA A 246 17.49 7.51 2.99
C ALA A 246 16.81 8.08 1.72
N CYS A 247 17.10 7.51 0.54
CA CYS A 247 16.46 7.87 -0.73
C CYS A 247 14.96 7.57 -0.74
N LEU A 248 14.52 6.44 -0.15
CA LEU A 248 13.09 6.11 0.01
C LEU A 248 12.38 7.06 0.98
N CYS A 249 13.00 7.40 2.11
CA CYS A 249 12.47 8.38 3.06
C CYS A 249 12.38 9.78 2.44
N GLU A 250 13.38 10.20 1.67
CA GLU A 250 13.40 11.48 0.96
C GLU A 250 12.36 11.53 -0.18
N SER A 251 12.20 10.43 -0.92
CA SER A 251 11.14 10.28 -1.92
C SER A 251 9.76 10.42 -1.27
N MET A 252 9.51 9.72 -0.16
CA MET A 252 8.24 9.81 0.57
C MET A 252 8.03 11.14 1.32
N ARG A 253 9.08 11.93 1.59
CA ARG A 253 8.95 13.31 2.09
C ARG A 253 8.39 14.22 1.00
N LEU A 254 8.92 14.11 -0.22
CA LEU A 254 8.47 14.90 -1.36
C LEU A 254 7.14 14.38 -1.95
N TYR A 255 6.94 13.08 -2.01
CA TYR A 255 5.78 12.45 -2.65
C TYR A 255 5.21 11.32 -1.78
N PRO A 256 4.67 11.64 -0.58
CA PRO A 256 4.06 10.63 0.28
C PRO A 256 2.85 9.98 -0.42
N PRO A 257 2.75 8.63 -0.48
CA PRO A 257 1.61 7.92 -1.09
C PRO A 257 0.25 8.29 -0.49
N VAL A 258 0.24 8.72 0.79
CA VAL A 258 -0.91 9.31 1.47
C VAL A 258 -0.58 10.78 1.75
N VAL A 259 -1.28 11.69 1.06
CA VAL A 259 -0.98 13.13 1.12
C VAL A 259 -1.53 13.82 2.38
N TRP A 260 -2.59 13.28 2.98
CA TRP A 260 -3.18 13.72 4.25
C TRP A 260 -3.86 12.56 4.97
N ASP A 261 -3.97 12.67 6.29
CA ASP A 261 -4.75 11.77 7.15
C ASP A 261 -5.50 12.60 8.22
N SER A 262 -6.54 12.03 8.82
CA SER A 262 -7.45 12.72 9.72
C SER A 262 -7.82 11.89 10.93
N LYS A 263 -7.92 12.54 12.08
CA LYS A 263 -8.46 11.99 13.32
C LYS A 263 -9.63 12.85 13.79
N HIS A 264 -10.43 12.34 14.73
CA HIS A 264 -11.49 13.10 15.37
C HIS A 264 -11.17 13.21 16.86
N ALA A 265 -11.31 14.40 17.44
CA ALA A 265 -10.98 14.63 18.85
C ALA A 265 -11.94 13.83 19.76
N ALA A 266 -11.40 12.97 20.64
CA ALA A 266 -12.19 12.10 21.51
C ALA A 266 -12.82 12.86 22.71
N LYS A 267 -12.19 13.96 23.10
CA LYS A 267 -12.55 14.93 24.13
C LYS A 267 -12.21 16.33 23.62
N ASP A 268 -12.55 17.35 24.38
CA ASP A 268 -12.02 18.70 24.15
C ASP A 268 -10.53 18.77 24.54
N ASP A 269 -9.75 19.53 23.78
CA ASP A 269 -8.30 19.73 23.99
C ASP A 269 -7.83 21.07 23.43
N ILE A 270 -6.56 21.42 23.68
CA ILE A 270 -5.92 22.63 23.14
C ILE A 270 -4.60 22.24 22.46
N LEU A 271 -4.38 22.71 21.23
CA LEU A 271 -3.16 22.48 20.46
C LEU A 271 -1.97 23.33 20.98
N PRO A 272 -0.71 22.99 20.65
CA PRO A 272 0.47 23.69 21.16
C PRO A 272 0.57 25.19 20.82
N ASP A 273 -0.17 25.65 19.81
CA ASP A 273 -0.32 27.06 19.39
C ASP A 273 -1.41 27.82 20.18
N GLY A 274 -2.15 27.13 21.06
CA GLY A 274 -3.30 27.67 21.78
C GLY A 274 -4.65 27.46 21.07
N THR A 275 -4.70 26.83 19.90
CA THR A 275 -5.95 26.60 19.15
C THR A 275 -6.82 25.55 19.87
N PRO A 276 -8.07 25.90 20.29
CA PRO A 276 -8.97 24.95 20.94
C PRO A 276 -9.57 23.97 19.91
N VAL A 277 -9.68 22.71 20.29
CA VAL A 277 -10.28 21.64 19.46
C VAL A 277 -11.33 20.91 20.28
N TYR A 278 -12.59 20.94 19.83
CA TYR A 278 -13.71 20.34 20.55
C TYR A 278 -13.96 18.89 20.15
N LYS A 279 -14.57 18.12 21.04
CA LYS A 279 -14.95 16.72 20.83
C LYS A 279 -15.70 16.53 19.51
N GLY A 280 -15.25 15.57 18.71
CA GLY A 280 -15.80 15.27 17.38
C GLY A 280 -15.30 16.18 16.25
N ASN A 281 -14.51 17.24 16.54
CA ASN A 281 -13.85 18.03 15.50
C ASN A 281 -12.86 17.15 14.72
N ARG A 282 -12.83 17.29 13.39
CA ARG A 282 -11.90 16.59 12.50
C ARG A 282 -10.58 17.35 12.41
N VAL A 283 -9.53 16.84 13.04
CA VAL A 283 -8.16 17.32 12.88
C VAL A 283 -7.53 16.61 11.67
N THR A 284 -6.85 17.34 10.79
CA THR A 284 -6.24 16.81 9.57
C THR A 284 -4.81 17.31 9.47
N TYR A 285 -3.85 16.42 9.20
CA TYR A 285 -2.46 16.79 8.94
C TYR A 285 -2.12 16.50 7.47
N PHE A 286 -1.39 17.43 6.84
CA PHE A 286 -1.14 17.43 5.39
C PHE A 286 0.33 17.09 5.12
N GLN A 287 0.62 15.79 5.07
CA GLN A 287 1.99 15.24 4.95
C GLN A 287 2.76 15.81 3.75
N TYR A 288 2.10 15.97 2.60
CA TYR A 288 2.72 16.54 1.38
C TYR A 288 3.16 18.01 1.56
N GLY A 289 2.41 18.78 2.37
CA GLY A 289 2.75 20.17 2.72
C GLY A 289 3.79 20.25 3.84
N MET A 290 3.67 19.40 4.87
CA MET A 290 4.65 19.30 5.97
C MET A 290 6.04 18.91 5.45
N GLY A 291 6.11 18.04 4.45
CA GLY A 291 7.35 17.71 3.72
C GLY A 291 8.00 18.89 2.98
N ARG A 292 7.34 20.05 2.90
CA ARG A 292 7.77 21.27 2.19
C ARG A 292 7.77 22.54 3.07
N MET A 293 7.68 22.40 4.39
CA MET A 293 7.80 23.54 5.33
C MET A 293 9.27 23.94 5.51
N GLU A 294 9.58 25.24 5.34
CA GLU A 294 10.95 25.78 5.51
C GLU A 294 11.45 25.66 6.95
N GLU A 295 10.52 25.79 7.91
CA GLU A 295 10.75 25.61 9.35
C GLU A 295 11.19 24.18 9.73
N LEU A 296 10.77 23.16 8.96
CA LEU A 296 11.08 21.75 9.23
C LEU A 296 12.25 21.22 8.39
N TRP A 297 12.45 21.74 7.18
CA TRP A 297 13.35 21.15 6.17
C TRP A 297 14.37 22.12 5.59
N GLY A 298 14.45 23.35 6.10
CA GLY A 298 15.37 24.37 5.62
C GLY A 298 14.98 24.95 4.25
N LYS A 299 15.89 25.73 3.67
CA LYS A 299 15.65 26.43 2.39
C LYS A 299 15.51 25.45 1.23
N ASP A 300 16.34 24.40 1.25
CA ASP A 300 16.45 23.28 0.33
C ASP A 300 15.29 22.26 0.38
N ARG A 301 14.20 22.54 1.10
CA ARG A 301 13.02 21.67 1.25
C ARG A 301 12.39 21.15 -0.05
N PHE A 302 12.70 21.72 -1.21
CA PHE A 302 12.22 21.25 -2.51
C PHE A 302 13.21 20.34 -3.24
N GLU A 303 14.47 20.29 -2.80
CA GLU A 303 15.52 19.43 -3.33
C GLU A 303 15.34 17.99 -2.84
N PHE A 304 15.72 17.02 -3.68
CA PHE A 304 15.83 15.61 -3.30
C PHE A 304 17.26 15.36 -2.79
N ARG A 305 17.46 15.47 -1.48
CA ARG A 305 18.77 15.32 -0.82
C ARG A 305 18.72 14.22 0.26
N PRO A 306 18.99 12.95 -0.11
CA PRO A 306 19.02 11.81 0.82
C PRO A 306 19.92 12.02 2.06
N ASP A 307 21.00 12.79 1.91
CA ASP A 307 21.97 13.01 3.00
C ASP A 307 21.36 13.59 4.28
N ARG A 308 20.23 14.31 4.18
CA ARG A 308 19.52 14.89 5.35
C ARG A 308 19.05 13.86 6.38
N TRP A 309 19.02 12.58 5.99
CA TRP A 309 18.62 11.46 6.85
C TRP A 309 19.80 10.83 7.61
N PHE A 310 21.02 11.34 7.41
CA PHE A 310 22.21 11.04 8.23
C PHE A 310 22.60 12.19 9.18
N ASP A 311 22.04 13.38 8.98
CA ASP A 311 22.20 14.52 9.87
C ASP A 311 21.60 14.21 11.25
N LYS A 312 22.44 14.25 12.30
CA LYS A 312 22.07 13.91 13.69
C LYS A 312 21.01 14.82 14.33
N THR A 313 20.55 15.84 13.60
CA THR A 313 19.49 16.78 13.99
C THR A 313 18.11 16.38 13.48
N CYS A 314 17.99 15.34 12.66
CA CYS A 314 16.75 14.89 12.02
C CYS A 314 16.25 13.55 12.59
N VAL A 315 15.85 13.53 13.87
CA VAL A 315 15.24 12.38 14.56
C VAL A 315 14.07 12.83 15.44
#